data_AF-A0A2U1KAA1-F1
#
_entry.id   AF-A0A2U1KAA1-F1
#
_cell.length_a   1.000
_cell.length_b   1.000
_cell.length_c   1.000
_cell.angle_alpha   90.00
_cell.angle_beta   90.00
_cell.angle_gamma   90.00
#
_symmetry.space_group_name_H-M   'P 1'
#
loop_
_entity.id
_entity.type
_entity.pdbx_description
1 polymer ?
#
loop_
_entity_poly.entity_id
_entity_poly.type
_entity_poly.pdbx_seq_one_letter_code
_entity_poly.pdbx_strand_id
1 'polypeptide(L)'
;MRDDRNKFSVEWVTSQDGLIRDNAMLNRVGYTPEISHGMLVEMAEHRKDLDKKTKPILDTLRSYQDLPPDKALAPLAIEDKKRQYNAAEKYLEDVLQSALSTSEDA
;
A
#
# COMPACT_ATOMS: atom_id res chain seq x y z
N MET A 1 -26.50 60.25 19.12
CA MET A 1 -26.29 59.11 18.19
C MET A 1 -25.04 58.38 18.63
N ARG A 2 -25.19 57.28 19.40
CA ARG A 2 -24.08 56.39 19.76
C ARG A 2 -24.32 55.08 19.02
N ASP A 3 -23.25 54.59 18.42
CA ASP A 3 -23.23 53.54 17.43
C ASP A 3 -23.35 52.17 18.11
N ASP A 4 -24.54 51.57 18.12
CA ASP A 4 -24.83 50.26 18.74
C ASP A 4 -24.27 49.06 17.94
N ARG A 5 -23.49 49.32 16.88
CA ARG A 5 -22.91 48.27 16.03
C ARG A 5 -21.77 47.47 16.67
N ASN A 6 -21.21 47.92 17.81
CA ASN A 6 -20.09 47.24 18.44
C ASN A 6 -20.50 46.20 19.51
N LYS A 7 -21.79 46.06 19.82
CA LYS A 7 -22.27 45.08 20.82
C LYS A 7 -22.50 43.68 20.23
N PHE A 8 -22.90 43.62 18.96
CA PHE A 8 -23.17 42.36 18.25
C PHE A 8 -21.93 41.59 17.80
N SER A 9 -20.73 42.17 17.92
CA SER A 9 -19.48 41.53 17.44
C SER A 9 -18.77 40.66 18.50
N VAL A 10 -19.10 40.82 19.79
CA VAL A 10 -18.39 40.12 20.89
C VAL A 10 -19.24 39.01 21.52
N GLU A 11 -20.55 39.03 21.29
CA GLU A 11 -21.51 38.09 21.91
C GLU A 11 -21.45 36.67 21.32
N TRP A 12 -21.00 36.53 20.07
CA TRP A 12 -20.87 35.21 19.41
C TRP A 12 -19.65 34.41 19.85
N VAL A 13 -18.64 35.05 20.44
CA VAL A 13 -17.41 34.37 20.89
C VAL A 13 -17.63 33.63 22.21
N THR A 14 -18.69 33.94 22.95
CA THR A 14 -19.00 33.34 24.26
C THR A 14 -20.32 32.56 24.28
N SER A 15 -20.99 32.39 23.14
CA SER A 15 -22.24 31.62 23.08
C SER A 15 -21.93 30.14 23.30
N GLN A 16 -22.52 29.54 24.35
CA GLN A 16 -22.37 28.10 24.66
C GLN A 16 -22.68 27.22 23.44
N ASP A 17 -23.61 27.65 22.58
CA ASP A 17 -24.00 26.94 21.36
C ASP A 17 -22.91 26.93 20.28
N GLY A 18 -21.99 27.90 20.27
CA GLY A 18 -20.81 27.91 19.40
C GLY A 18 -19.76 26.91 19.88
N LEU A 19 -19.42 26.98 21.17
CA LEU A 19 -18.46 26.08 21.81
C LEU A 19 -18.88 24.61 21.76
N ILE A 20 -20.17 24.31 21.92
CA ILE A 20 -20.69 22.94 21.82
C ILE A 20 -20.58 22.39 20.39
N ARG A 21 -20.83 23.22 19.37
CA ARG A 21 -20.69 22.81 17.96
C ARG A 21 -19.24 22.54 17.59
N ASP A 22 -18.32 23.39 18.01
CA ASP A 22 -16.89 23.21 17.75
C ASP A 22 -16.35 21.96 18.45
N ASN A 23 -16.74 21.73 19.70
CA ASN A 23 -16.34 20.55 20.46
C ASN A 23 -16.94 19.26 19.86
N ALA A 24 -18.19 19.30 19.36
CA ALA A 24 -18.79 18.18 18.65
C ALA A 24 -18.07 17.85 17.32
N MET A 25 -17.61 18.86 16.59
CA MET A 25 -16.82 18.68 15.37
C MET A 25 -15.44 18.10 15.66
N LEU A 26 -14.77 18.57 16.72
CA LEU A 26 -13.47 18.03 17.15
C LEU A 26 -13.59 16.55 17.56
N ASN A 27 -14.60 16.22 18.37
CA ASN A 27 -14.84 14.84 18.79
C ASN A 27 -15.16 13.90 17.60
N ARG A 28 -15.84 14.39 16.55
CA ARG A 28 -16.14 13.60 15.34
C ARG A 28 -14.88 13.22 14.56
N VAL A 29 -13.82 14.02 14.63
CA VAL A 29 -12.52 13.76 13.98
C VAL A 29 -11.57 13.01 14.94
N GLY A 30 -12.06 12.60 16.11
CA GLY A 30 -11.29 11.86 17.11
C GLY A 30 -10.40 12.74 17.99
N TYR A 31 -10.61 14.06 17.97
CA TYR A 31 -9.88 15.02 18.78
C TYR A 31 -10.63 15.28 20.09
N THR A 32 -10.01 14.93 21.22
CA THR A 32 -10.49 15.34 22.54
C THR A 32 -10.17 16.82 22.78
N PRO A 33 -11.04 17.59 23.45
CA PRO A 33 -10.80 19.02 23.71
C PRO A 33 -9.59 19.32 24.64
N GLU A 34 -8.91 18.27 25.13
CA GLU A 34 -7.71 18.35 25.99
C GLU A 34 -6.39 18.44 25.19
N ILE A 35 -6.47 18.59 23.87
CA ILE A 35 -5.31 18.71 23.00
C ILE A 35 -4.62 20.06 23.23
N SER A 36 -3.54 20.03 24.00
CA SER A 36 -2.63 21.17 24.15
C SER A 36 -1.70 21.29 22.95
N HIS A 37 -1.21 22.51 22.68
CA HIS A 37 -0.19 22.74 21.65
C HIS A 37 1.05 21.84 21.87
N GLY A 38 1.46 21.63 23.12
CA GLY A 38 2.58 20.74 23.46
C GLY A 38 2.35 19.29 23.02
N MET A 39 1.14 18.77 23.25
CA MET A 39 0.77 17.42 22.80
C MET A 39 0.75 17.31 21.27
N LEU A 40 0.28 18.33 20.56
CA LEU A 40 0.34 18.34 19.09
C LEU A 40 1.77 18.33 18.55
N VAL A 41 2.68 19.08 19.19
CA VAL A 41 4.10 19.08 18.83
C VAL A 41 4.70 17.70 19.09
N GLU A 42 4.45 17.12 20.26
CA GLU A 42 4.92 15.78 20.62
C GLU A 42 4.41 14.71 19.64
N MET A 43 3.13 14.74 19.28
CA MET A 43 2.56 13.82 18.29
C MET A 43 3.15 14.01 16.90
N ALA A 44 3.44 15.26 16.50
CA ALA A 44 4.08 15.56 15.22
C ALA A 44 5.53 15.06 15.16
N GLU A 45 6.28 15.22 16.26
CA GLU A 45 7.63 14.68 16.41
C GLU A 45 7.63 13.14 16.42
N HIS A 46 6.74 12.54 17.20
CA HIS A 46 6.58 11.08 17.23
C HIS A 46 6.20 10.53 15.85
N ARG A 47 5.29 11.19 15.11
CA ARG A 47 4.96 10.82 13.73
C ARG A 47 6.18 10.90 12.81
N LYS A 48 7.00 11.95 12.94
CA LYS A 48 8.23 12.10 12.16
C LYS A 48 9.23 10.99 12.45
N ASP A 49 9.32 10.54 13.70
CA ASP A 49 10.19 9.44 14.09
C ASP A 49 9.67 8.09 13.62
N LEU A 50 8.34 7.89 13.61
CA LEU A 50 7.71 6.74 12.96
C LEU A 50 8.02 6.73 11.45
N ASP A 51 7.90 7.86 10.77
CA ASP A 51 8.23 7.96 9.34
C ASP A 51 9.70 7.62 9.06
N LYS A 52 10.65 8.04 9.92
CA LYS A 52 12.06 7.67 9.78
C LYS A 52 12.27 6.15 9.90
N LYS A 53 11.50 5.46 10.73
CA LYS A 53 11.58 4.00 10.90
C LYS A 53 10.86 3.24 9.78
N THR A 54 9.76 3.79 9.26
CA THR A 54 8.97 3.15 8.20
C THR A 54 9.62 3.27 6.83
N LYS A 55 10.33 4.38 6.54
CA LYS A 55 11.07 4.57 5.27
C LYS A 55 12.00 3.40 4.89
N PRO A 56 12.95 2.96 5.75
CA PRO A 56 13.83 1.85 5.40
C PRO A 56 13.08 0.52 5.22
N ILE A 57 11.98 0.29 5.95
CA ILE A 57 11.15 -0.92 5.79
C ILE A 57 10.43 -0.91 4.42
N LEU A 58 9.97 0.26 3.98
CA LEU A 58 9.36 0.42 2.66
C LEU A 58 10.40 0.26 1.55
N ASP A 59 11.61 0.78 1.76
CA ASP A 59 12.72 0.63 0.81
C ASP A 59 13.18 -0.83 0.71
N THR A 60 13.25 -1.58 1.81
CA THR A 60 13.53 -3.04 1.76
C THR A 60 12.39 -3.80 1.09
N LEU A 61 11.13 -3.43 1.32
CA LEU A 61 9.99 -4.06 0.65
C LEU A 61 10.01 -3.81 -0.86
N ARG A 62 10.35 -2.60 -1.29
CA ARG A 62 10.55 -2.27 -2.71
C ARG A 62 11.71 -3.05 -3.30
N SER A 63 12.81 -3.20 -2.56
CA SER A 63 13.94 -4.02 -3.03
C SER A 63 13.49 -5.44 -3.37
N TYR A 64 12.60 -6.06 -2.59
CA TYR A 64 12.06 -7.38 -2.92
C TYR A 64 11.21 -7.43 -4.19
N GLN A 65 10.53 -6.33 -4.54
CA GLN A 65 9.74 -6.25 -5.79
C GLN A 65 10.63 -6.02 -7.02
N ASP A 66 11.74 -5.31 -6.85
CA ASP A 66 12.74 -5.06 -7.89
C ASP A 66 13.82 -6.14 -7.95
N LEU A 67 13.77 -7.15 -7.06
CA LEU A 67 14.70 -8.25 -7.08
C LEU A 67 14.42 -9.12 -8.33
N PRO A 68 15.44 -9.42 -9.16
CA PRO A 68 15.27 -10.42 -10.20
C PRO A 68 14.83 -11.75 -9.55
N PRO A 69 13.99 -12.55 -10.22
CA PRO A 69 13.54 -13.83 -9.69
C PRO A 69 14.73 -14.63 -9.20
N ASP A 70 14.63 -15.15 -7.98
CA ASP A 70 15.72 -15.71 -7.19
C ASP A 70 16.73 -16.49 -8.07
N LYS A 71 17.97 -15.99 -8.11
CA LYS A 71 19.05 -16.58 -8.91
C LYS A 71 19.33 -18.04 -8.52
N ALA A 72 18.96 -18.46 -7.31
CA ALA A 72 19.07 -19.84 -6.88
C ALA A 72 18.00 -20.76 -7.50
N LEU A 73 16.83 -20.20 -7.85
CA LEU A 73 15.72 -20.93 -8.46
C LEU A 73 15.76 -20.90 -9.99
N ALA A 74 16.48 -19.95 -10.59
CA ALA A 74 16.64 -19.87 -12.05
C ALA A 74 17.21 -21.16 -12.68
N PRO A 75 18.24 -21.83 -12.12
CA PRO A 75 18.72 -23.10 -12.66
C PRO A 75 17.65 -24.20 -12.65
N LEU A 76 16.86 -24.28 -11.57
CA LEU A 76 15.79 -25.28 -11.43
C LEU A 76 14.66 -25.02 -12.45
N ALA A 77 14.25 -23.77 -12.62
CA ALA A 77 13.25 -23.39 -13.61
C ALA A 77 13.70 -23.66 -15.05
N ILE A 78 14.99 -23.43 -15.36
CA ILE A 78 15.59 -23.75 -16.66
C ILE A 78 15.61 -25.27 -16.89
N GLU A 79 15.98 -26.05 -15.87
CA GLU A 79 16.00 -27.51 -15.98
C GLU A 79 14.60 -28.09 -16.18
N ASP A 80 13.60 -27.61 -15.44
CA ASP A 80 12.22 -28.05 -15.58
C ASP A 80 11.66 -27.74 -16.98
N LYS A 81 11.96 -26.55 -17.51
CA LYS A 81 11.61 -26.19 -18.89
C LYS A 81 12.33 -27.08 -19.91
N LYS A 82 13.61 -27.39 -19.74
CA LYS A 82 14.32 -28.33 -20.61
C LYS A 82 13.67 -29.71 -20.63
N ARG A 83 13.25 -30.23 -19.46
CA ARG A 83 12.54 -31.52 -19.39
C ARG A 83 11.21 -31.47 -20.15
N GLN A 84 10.46 -30.37 -20.03
CA GLN A 84 9.22 -30.16 -20.79
C GLN A 84 9.47 -30.11 -22.30
N TYR A 85 10.53 -29.42 -22.75
CA TYR A 85 10.92 -29.38 -24.16
C TYR A 85 11.26 -30.77 -24.70
N ASN A 86 12.10 -31.53 -24.00
CA ASN A 86 12.47 -32.88 -24.43
C ASN A 86 11.26 -33.82 -24.49
N ALA A 87 10.30 -33.68 -23.56
CA ALA A 87 9.07 -34.46 -23.59
C ALA A 87 8.19 -34.10 -24.80
N ALA A 88 8.13 -32.81 -25.17
CA ALA A 88 7.42 -32.36 -26.35
C ALA A 88 8.09 -32.82 -27.66
N GLU A 89 9.42 -32.79 -27.74
CA GLU A 89 10.18 -33.31 -28.88
C GLU A 89 9.92 -34.80 -29.07
N LYS A 90 10.02 -35.59 -28.00
CA LYS A 90 9.72 -37.02 -28.05
C LYS A 90 8.27 -37.28 -28.50
N TYR A 91 7.31 -36.50 -28.00
CA TYR A 91 5.93 -36.64 -28.42
C TYR A 91 5.75 -36.36 -29.92
N LEU A 92 6.43 -35.36 -30.47
CA LEU A 92 6.42 -35.08 -31.91
C LEU A 92 7.04 -36.23 -32.71
N GLU A 93 8.17 -36.78 -32.25
CA GLU A 93 8.80 -37.94 -32.88
C GLU A 93 7.87 -39.16 -32.89
N ASP A 94 7.25 -39.48 -31.77
CA ASP A 94 6.33 -40.61 -31.64
C ASP A 94 5.10 -40.45 -32.57
N VAL A 95 4.57 -39.23 -32.69
CA VAL A 95 3.45 -38.92 -33.62
C VAL A 95 3.88 -39.06 -35.08
N LEU A 96 5.06 -38.56 -35.44
CA LEU A 96 5.58 -38.65 -36.81
C LEU A 96 5.89 -40.10 -37.19
N GLN A 97 6.51 -40.87 -36.29
CA GLN A 97 6.74 -42.30 -36.50
C GLN A 97 5.44 -43.06 -36.67
N SER A 98 4.44 -42.78 -35.83
CA SER A 98 3.11 -43.38 -35.96
C SER A 98 2.49 -43.09 -37.33
N ALA A 99 2.58 -41.85 -37.82
CA ALA A 99 2.06 -41.47 -39.14
C ALA A 99 2.79 -42.21 -40.28
N LEU A 100 4.12 -42.34 -40.20
CA LEU A 100 4.91 -43.05 -41.20
C LEU A 100 4.60 -44.55 -41.20
N SER A 101 4.54 -45.20 -40.04
CA SER A 101 4.20 -46.62 -39.92
C SER A 101 2.78 -46.92 -40.42
N THR A 102 1.80 -46.02 -40.16
CA THR A 102 0.45 -46.18 -40.72
C THR A 102 0.38 -46.04 -42.24
N SER A 103 1.42 -45.49 -42.89
CA SER A 103 1.47 -45.35 -44.35
C SER A 103 2.16 -46.52 -45.07
N GLU A 104 2.96 -47.32 -44.36
CA GLU A 104 3.61 -48.53 -44.92
C GLU A 104 2.73 -49.78 -44.85
N ASP A 105 1.65 -49.75 -44.06
CA ASP A 105 0.66 -50.84 -43.89
C ASP A 105 -0.60 -50.69 -44.79
N ALA A 106 -0.61 -49.75 -45.75
CA ALA A 106 -1.70 -49.52 -46.72
C ALA A 106 -1.25 -49.79 -48.17
#